data_AF-A0A557SVA4-F1
#
_entry.id   AF-A0A557SVA4-F1
#
_cell.length_a   1.000
_cell.length_b   1.000
_cell.length_c   1.000
_cell.angle_alpha   90.00
_cell.angle_beta   90.00
_cell.angle_gamma   90.00
#
_symmetry.space_group_name_H-M   'P 1'
#
loop_
_entity.id
_entity.type
_entity.pdbx_description
1 polymer ?
#
loop_
_entity_poly.entity_id
_entity_poly.type
_entity_poly.pdbx_seq_one_letter_code
_entity_poly.pdbx_strand_id
1 'polypeptide(L)'
;MERKDKKSLSGKSQISEKETALSTLDFGTMEFMKWLIAKDTNSGDTLIVVKDFLVNKYVILFDRSILRDVIVGYRECMPWCMTCNTDDCGHVGFAICLKQDYDRDDQVIF
;
A
#
# COMPACT_ATOMS: atom_id res chain seq x y z
N MET A 1 22.66 -56.93 7.96
CA MET A 1 23.21 -55.71 8.58
C MET A 1 22.70 -54.52 7.77
N GLU A 2 21.58 -53.94 8.23
CA GLU A 2 20.95 -52.75 7.64
C GLU A 2 21.73 -51.48 8.02
N ARG A 3 21.94 -50.53 7.07
CA ARG A 3 22.03 -49.07 7.27
C ARG A 3 21.72 -48.36 5.94
N LYS A 4 20.44 -48.04 5.67
CA LYS A 4 19.76 -46.72 5.83
C LYS A 4 20.20 -45.64 4.83
N ASP A 5 19.49 -45.58 3.71
CA ASP A 5 19.39 -44.42 2.83
C ASP A 5 18.83 -43.21 3.59
N LYS A 6 19.63 -42.18 3.81
CA LYS A 6 19.16 -40.89 4.32
C LYS A 6 18.60 -40.08 3.16
N LYS A 7 17.32 -40.30 2.86
CA LYS A 7 16.49 -39.38 2.10
C LYS A 7 16.29 -38.10 2.93
N SER A 8 17.09 -37.05 2.71
CA SER A 8 16.79 -35.74 3.28
C SER A 8 15.65 -35.09 2.48
N LEU A 9 14.43 -35.35 2.93
CA LEU A 9 13.29 -34.48 2.65
C LEU A 9 13.53 -33.19 3.43
N SER A 10 14.12 -32.18 2.78
CA SER A 10 14.11 -30.83 3.34
C SER A 10 12.69 -30.27 3.12
N GLY A 11 11.92 -30.33 4.20
CA GLY A 11 10.59 -29.78 4.27
C GLY A 11 10.60 -28.28 4.02
N LYS A 12 9.74 -27.89 3.10
CA LYS A 12 9.23 -26.55 2.82
C LYS A 12 9.33 -25.59 4.02
N SER A 13 9.98 -24.47 3.80
CA SER A 13 9.35 -23.19 4.11
C SER A 13 9.25 -22.43 2.79
N GLN A 14 8.32 -22.86 1.95
CA GLN A 14 7.69 -21.92 1.03
C GLN A 14 6.91 -20.96 1.93
N ILE A 15 7.59 -19.95 2.45
CA ILE A 15 6.95 -18.66 2.66
C ILE A 15 6.42 -18.34 1.27
N SER A 16 5.12 -18.56 1.08
CA SER A 16 4.42 -17.99 -0.05
C SER A 16 4.64 -16.50 0.12
N GLU A 17 5.62 -15.94 -0.59
CA GLU A 17 5.67 -14.54 -0.92
C GLU A 17 4.37 -14.29 -1.66
N LYS A 18 3.33 -14.00 -0.87
CA LYS A 18 2.10 -13.44 -1.40
C LYS A 18 2.56 -12.05 -1.77
N GLU A 19 3.06 -11.89 -3.00
CA GLU A 19 3.30 -10.58 -3.59
C GLU A 19 1.96 -9.84 -3.44
N THR A 20 1.91 -9.00 -2.41
CA THR A 20 0.73 -8.18 -2.15
C THR A 20 0.67 -7.21 -3.30
N ALA A 21 -0.53 -6.98 -3.87
CA ALA A 21 -0.71 -6.10 -5.02
C ALA A 21 -0.17 -4.66 -4.83
N LEU A 22 0.18 -4.31 -3.59
CA LEU A 22 0.76 -3.05 -3.15
C LEU A 22 2.11 -3.27 -2.44
N SER A 23 2.98 -4.10 -3.01
CA SER A 23 4.29 -4.42 -2.42
C SER A 23 5.34 -3.31 -2.59
N THR A 24 5.20 -2.42 -3.57
CA THR A 24 6.18 -1.36 -3.88
C THR A 24 5.51 0.01 -4.01
N LEU A 25 6.30 1.08 -3.84
CA LEU A 25 5.84 2.45 -4.08
C LEU A 25 5.20 2.63 -5.47
N ASP A 26 5.79 2.04 -6.50
CA ASP A 26 5.30 2.15 -7.89
C ASP A 26 3.89 1.56 -8.05
N PHE A 27 3.61 0.42 -7.43
CA PHE A 27 2.25 -0.13 -7.44
C PHE A 27 1.26 0.80 -6.73
N GLY A 28 1.68 1.47 -5.66
CA GLY A 28 0.91 2.52 -5.00
C GLY A 28 0.59 3.68 -5.93
N THR A 29 1.59 4.16 -6.66
CA THR A 29 1.43 5.25 -7.65
C THR A 29 0.47 4.86 -8.77
N MET A 30 0.62 3.66 -9.33
CA MET A 30 -0.28 3.13 -10.37
C MET A 30 -1.72 3.04 -9.86
N GLU A 31 -1.89 2.60 -8.61
CA GLU A 31 -3.21 2.47 -7.99
C GLU A 31 -3.84 3.84 -7.70
N PHE A 32 -3.03 4.83 -7.31
CA PHE A 32 -3.48 6.21 -7.20
C PHE A 32 -4.00 6.76 -8.52
N MET A 33 -3.31 6.50 -9.64
CA MET A 33 -3.77 6.94 -10.96
C MET A 33 -5.13 6.33 -11.33
N LYS A 34 -5.35 5.04 -11.04
CA LYS A 34 -6.67 4.41 -11.22
C LYS A 34 -7.72 5.05 -10.33
N TRP A 35 -7.37 5.31 -9.06
CA TRP A 35 -8.26 5.97 -8.12
C TRP A 35 -8.64 7.39 -8.56
N LEU A 36 -7.72 8.16 -9.13
CA LEU A 36 -8.00 9.50 -9.66
C LEU A 36 -9.04 9.43 -10.79
N ILE A 37 -8.88 8.49 -11.72
CA ILE A 37 -9.85 8.26 -12.81
C ILE A 37 -11.21 7.79 -12.27
N ALA A 38 -11.20 6.90 -11.29
CA ALA A 38 -12.42 6.38 -10.66
C ALA A 38 -13.16 7.45 -9.86
N LYS A 39 -12.44 8.38 -9.22
CA LYS A 39 -12.98 9.55 -8.52
C LYS A 39 -13.78 10.43 -9.48
N ASP A 40 -13.25 10.67 -10.68
CA ASP A 40 -13.87 11.57 -11.66
C ASP A 40 -15.04 10.91 -12.41
N THR A 41 -14.93 9.61 -12.72
CA THR A 41 -15.93 8.89 -13.52
C THR A 41 -17.01 8.20 -12.67
N ASN A 42 -16.83 8.18 -11.34
CA ASN A 42 -17.62 7.39 -10.39
C ASN A 42 -17.76 5.91 -10.79
N SER A 43 -16.79 5.41 -11.54
CA SER A 43 -16.74 4.06 -12.10
C SER A 43 -15.31 3.58 -12.11
N GLY A 44 -15.02 2.45 -11.49
CA GLY A 44 -13.66 1.92 -11.46
C GLY A 44 -13.46 0.88 -10.36
N ASP A 45 -12.71 -0.16 -10.70
CA ASP A 45 -12.24 -1.15 -9.73
C ASP A 45 -10.85 -0.73 -9.24
N THR A 46 -10.84 -0.08 -8.07
CA THR A 46 -9.59 0.27 -7.38
C THR A 46 -9.37 -0.72 -6.25
N LEU A 47 -8.12 -1.00 -5.89
CA LEU A 47 -7.79 -1.76 -4.69
C LEU A 47 -7.87 -0.89 -3.43
N ILE A 48 -7.66 0.43 -3.57
CA ILE A 48 -7.66 1.37 -2.46
C ILE A 48 -8.91 2.25 -2.45
N VAL A 49 -9.45 2.47 -1.26
CA VAL A 49 -10.42 3.52 -0.96
C VAL A 49 -9.83 4.45 0.09
N VAL A 50 -9.87 5.76 -0.14
CA VAL A 50 -9.52 6.75 0.88
C VAL A 50 -10.70 6.90 1.84
N LYS A 51 -10.48 6.62 3.13
CA LYS A 51 -11.51 6.75 4.17
C LYS A 51 -11.41 8.06 4.95
N ASP A 52 -10.19 8.46 5.29
CA ASP A 52 -9.91 9.70 6.00
C ASP A 52 -8.52 10.21 5.64
N PHE A 53 -8.34 11.53 5.67
CA PHE A 53 -7.07 12.17 5.38
C PHE A 53 -6.93 13.42 6.23
N LEU A 54 -5.85 13.48 7.01
CA LEU A 54 -5.49 14.65 7.79
C LEU A 54 -4.08 15.10 7.39
N VAL A 55 -4.04 16.26 6.74
CA VAL A 55 -2.83 16.88 6.17
C VAL A 55 -1.67 16.85 7.18
N ASN A 56 -0.51 16.38 6.73
CA ASN A 56 0.73 16.24 7.50
C ASN A 56 0.64 15.36 8.76
N LYS A 57 -0.44 14.61 8.97
CA LYS A 57 -0.60 13.68 10.10
C LYS A 57 -0.78 12.24 9.67
N TYR A 58 -1.85 11.94 8.93
CA TYR A 58 -2.14 10.57 8.51
C TYR A 58 -3.08 10.51 7.30
N VAL A 59 -3.10 9.34 6.66
CA VAL A 59 -4.18 8.87 5.80
C VAL A 59 -4.67 7.51 6.29
N ILE A 60 -5.98 7.30 6.21
CA ILE A 60 -6.62 6.01 6.41
C ILE A 60 -7.10 5.51 5.06
N LEU A 61 -6.52 4.40 4.61
CA LEU A 61 -6.85 3.70 3.37
C LEU A 61 -7.56 2.39 3.71
N PHE A 62 -8.60 2.03 2.96
CA PHE A 62 -9.10 0.66 2.97
C PHE A 62 -8.52 -0.09 1.77
N ASP A 63 -7.78 -1.17 2.04
CA ASP A 63 -7.20 -2.03 1.04
C ASP A 63 -8.08 -3.26 0.80
N ARG A 64 -8.68 -3.33 -0.38
CA ARG A 64 -9.56 -4.43 -0.82
C ARG A 64 -8.81 -5.75 -1.01
N SER A 65 -7.50 -5.73 -1.24
CA SER A 65 -6.68 -6.94 -1.45
C SER A 65 -6.45 -7.73 -0.15
N ILE A 66 -6.39 -7.01 0.99
CA ILE A 66 -6.24 -7.59 2.32
C ILE A 66 -7.47 -7.40 3.22
N LEU A 67 -8.49 -6.69 2.72
CA LEU A 67 -9.77 -6.38 3.38
C LEU A 67 -9.59 -5.71 4.75
N ARG A 68 -8.68 -4.72 4.84
CA ARG A 68 -8.34 -4.03 6.09
C ARG A 68 -8.14 -2.55 5.92
N ASP A 69 -8.35 -1.83 7.01
CA ASP A 69 -7.93 -0.44 7.14
C ASP A 69 -6.43 -0.38 7.40
N VAL A 70 -5.77 0.47 6.63
CA VAL A 70 -4.34 0.72 6.65
C VAL A 70 -4.12 2.19 6.99
N ILE A 71 -3.32 2.43 8.02
CA ILE A 71 -2.93 3.77 8.44
C ILE A 71 -1.52 4.03 7.90
N VAL A 72 -1.38 5.09 7.11
CA VAL A 72 -0.08 5.65 6.75
C VAL A 72 0.07 6.98 7.48
N GLY A 73 1.03 7.06 8.38
CA GLY A 73 1.32 8.28 9.15
C GLY A 73 2.50 9.03 8.55
N TYR A 74 2.53 10.35 8.73
CA TYR A 74 3.70 11.16 8.38
C TYR A 74 4.46 11.48 9.69
N ARG A 75 5.66 10.91 9.86
CA ARG A 75 6.54 11.18 11.00
C ARG A 75 7.79 11.87 10.47
N GLU A 76 8.08 13.09 10.95
CA GLU A 76 9.29 13.82 10.55
C GLU A 76 9.44 13.96 9.02
N CYS A 77 8.32 14.25 8.33
CA CYS A 77 8.22 14.32 6.87
C CYS A 77 8.38 12.97 6.12
N MET A 78 8.57 11.86 6.83
CA MET A 78 8.65 10.52 6.25
C MET A 78 7.31 9.77 6.39
N PRO A 79 6.70 9.30 5.30
CA PRO A 79 5.51 8.47 5.37
C PRO A 79 5.86 7.06 5.85
N TRP A 80 5.01 6.48 6.71
CA TRP A 80 5.20 5.14 7.27
C TRP A 80 3.89 4.37 7.31
N CYS A 81 3.84 3.19 6.69
CA CYS A 81 2.69 2.30 6.74
C CYS A 81 2.72 1.44 8.00
N MET A 82 1.70 1.58 8.85
CA MET A 82 1.60 0.82 10.11
C MET A 82 1.25 -0.66 9.89
N THR A 83 0.66 -1.01 8.74
CA THR A 83 0.28 -2.40 8.42
C THR A 83 1.43 -3.18 7.82
N CYS A 84 2.17 -2.59 6.88
CA CYS A 84 3.34 -3.20 6.27
C CYS A 84 4.60 -3.01 7.13
N ASN A 85 4.58 -2.08 8.08
CA ASN A 85 5.71 -1.70 8.94
C ASN A 85 6.95 -1.33 8.11
N THR A 86 6.76 -0.46 7.13
CA THR A 86 7.78 0.02 6.18
C THR A 86 7.37 1.39 5.63
N ASP A 87 8.35 2.15 5.16
CA ASP A 87 8.21 3.36 4.33
C ASP A 87 8.21 3.04 2.82
N ASP A 88 8.53 1.80 2.44
CA ASP A 88 8.53 1.31 1.07
C ASP A 88 7.44 0.25 0.86
N CYS A 89 6.22 0.70 0.54
CA CYS A 89 5.14 -0.16 0.05
C CYS A 89 4.09 0.64 -0.75
N GLY A 90 3.16 -0.04 -1.42
CA GLY A 90 2.14 0.61 -2.24
C GLY A 90 1.15 1.46 -1.44
N HIS A 91 0.89 1.17 -0.16
CA HIS A 91 0.10 2.09 0.68
C HIS A 91 0.82 3.42 0.87
N VAL A 92 2.14 3.39 1.04
CA VAL A 92 2.96 4.59 1.15
C VAL A 92 3.01 5.33 -0.19
N GLY A 93 3.24 4.63 -1.30
CA GLY A 93 3.23 5.24 -2.63
C GLY A 93 1.92 5.96 -2.93
N PHE A 94 0.79 5.32 -2.64
CA PHE A 94 -0.54 5.93 -2.76
C PHE A 94 -0.68 7.18 -1.86
N ALA A 95 -0.28 7.08 -0.59
CA ALA A 95 -0.37 8.17 0.38
C ALA A 95 0.48 9.39 0.00
N ILE A 96 1.64 9.18 -0.61
CA ILE A 96 2.50 10.26 -1.12
C ILE A 96 1.77 11.00 -2.25
N CYS A 97 1.26 10.28 -3.25
CA CYS A 97 0.54 10.89 -4.36
C CYS A 97 -0.70 11.65 -3.89
N LEU A 98 -1.47 11.08 -2.96
CA LEU A 98 -2.63 11.74 -2.37
C LEU A 98 -2.25 13.06 -1.69
N LYS A 99 -1.18 13.06 -0.88
CA LYS A 99 -0.70 14.30 -0.24
C LYS A 99 -0.30 15.34 -1.29
N GLN A 100 0.43 14.95 -2.32
CA GLN A 100 0.83 15.84 -3.41
C GLN A 100 -0.37 16.41 -4.18
N ASP A 101 -1.44 15.64 -4.33
CA ASP A 101 -2.71 16.06 -4.94
C ASP A 101 -3.38 17.17 -4.13
N TYR A 102 -3.54 16.95 -2.82
CA TYR A 102 -4.12 17.93 -1.90
C TYR A 102 -3.25 19.19 -1.74
N ASP A 103 -1.93 19.03 -1.62
CA ASP A 103 -0.99 20.16 -1.50
C ASP A 103 -1.00 21.06 -2.76
N ARG A 104 -1.41 20.51 -3.92
CA ARG A 104 -1.59 21.27 -5.16
C ARG A 104 -2.92 22.02 -5.17
N ASP A 105 -4.00 21.39 -4.71
CA ASP A 105 -5.33 22.00 -4.69
C ASP A 105 -5.40 23.18 -3.69
N ASP A 106 -4.65 23.11 -2.57
CA ASP A 106 -4.53 24.20 -1.58
C ASP A 106 -3.71 25.41 -2.07
N GLN A 107 -3.01 25.30 -3.21
CA GLN A 107 -2.19 26.39 -3.78
C GLN A 107 -2.91 27.23 -4.83
N VAL A 108 -4.19 26.97 -5.11
CA VAL A 108 -5.01 27.84 -5.98
C VAL A 108 -5.49 29.06 -5.19
N ILE A 109 -4.59 30.04 -5.02
CA ILE A 109 -4.93 31.38 -4.53
C ILE A 109 -5.40 32.19 -5.75
N PHE A 110 -6.67 32.60 -5.76
CA PHE A 110 -7.25 33.51 -6.76
C PHE A 110 -6.69 34.93 -6.64
#